data_AF-A0A8S9VXH4-F1
#
_entry.id   AF-A0A8S9VXH4-F1
#
_cell.length_a   1.000
_cell.length_b   1.000
_cell.length_c   1.000
_cell.angle_alpha   90.00
_cell.angle_beta   90.00
_cell.angle_gamma   90.00
#
_symmetry.space_group_name_H-M   'P 1'
#
loop_
_entity.id
_entity.type
_entity.pdbx_description
1 polymer ?
#
loop_
_entity_poly.entity_id
_entity_poly.type
_entity_poly.pdbx_seq_one_letter_code
_entity_poly.pdbx_strand_id
1 'polypeptide(L)' 'MVLPDHSTPIPLQTHTADPVPFAIPGHRADSVSAFDDRSAAEESYGVRIGSDLVRMMIDV' A
#
# COMPACT_ATOMS: atom_id res chain seq x y z
N MET A 1 4.75 -1.76 9.83
CA MET A 1 4.28 -1.47 8.46
C MET A 1 4.69 -2.61 7.54
N VAL A 2 3.87 -2.94 6.55
CA VAL A 2 4.15 -3.97 5.53
C VAL A 2 3.83 -3.39 4.14
N LEU A 3 4.75 -3.56 3.19
CA LEU A 3 4.57 -3.21 1.78
C LEU A 3 5.68 -3.85 0.93
N PRO A 4 5.43 -4.08 -0.38
CA PRO A 4 6.47 -4.21 -1.39
C PRO A 4 7.19 -2.88 -1.64
N ASP A 5 8.38 -2.92 -2.23
CA ASP A 5 9.13 -1.74 -2.67
C ASP A 5 8.66 -1.20 -4.03
N HIS A 6 8.30 -2.09 -4.96
CA HIS A 6 7.76 -1.76 -6.28
C HIS A 6 6.94 -2.91 -6.88
N SER A 7 6.14 -2.61 -7.91
CA SER A 7 5.39 -3.62 -8.67
C SER A 7 6.26 -4.30 -9.73
N THR A 8 6.13 -5.63 -9.87
CA THR A 8 6.83 -6.43 -10.89
C THR A 8 5.87 -7.45 -11.51
N PRO A 9 4.95 -7.02 -12.41
CA PRO A 9 3.92 -7.89 -12.95
C PRO A 9 4.53 -9.06 -13.76
N ILE A 10 4.03 -10.28 -13.54
CA ILE A 10 4.48 -11.48 -14.26
C ILE A 10 4.47 -11.30 -15.78
N PRO A 11 3.45 -10.70 -16.42
CA PRO A 11 3.44 -10.51 -17.87
C PRO A 11 4.52 -9.56 -18.40
N LEU A 12 5.00 -8.64 -17.56
CA LEU A 12 5.97 -7.61 -17.95
C LEU A 12 7.41 -7.98 -17.57
N GLN A 13 7.59 -8.81 -16.53
CA GLN A 13 8.89 -9.29 -16.05
C GLN A 13 9.91 -8.17 -15.75
N THR A 14 9.41 -6.98 -15.43
CA THR A 14 10.21 -5.81 -15.12
C THR A 14 9.46 -4.96 -14.11
N HIS A 15 10.19 -4.08 -13.42
CA HIS A 15 9.60 -3.16 -12.46
C HIS A 15 8.69 -2.16 -13.19
N THR A 16 7.55 -1.85 -12.60
CA THR A 16 6.62 -0.82 -13.08
C THR A 16 6.40 0.25 -12.02
N ALA A 17 5.81 1.37 -12.46
CA ALA A 17 5.40 2.47 -11.59
C ALA A 17 3.98 2.28 -11.02
N ASP A 18 3.39 1.10 -11.21
CA ASP A 18 2.07 0.81 -10.64
C ASP A 18 2.17 0.83 -9.11
N PRO A 19 1.15 1.38 -8.41
CA PRO A 19 1.14 1.42 -6.96
C PRO A 19 1.11 0.01 -6.37
N VAL A 20 1.62 -0.13 -5.15
CA VAL A 20 1.63 -1.38 -4.39
C VAL A 20 0.81 -1.23 -3.11
N PRO A 21 0.15 -2.30 -2.63
CA PRO A 21 -0.58 -2.27 -1.37
C PRO A 21 0.36 -2.07 -0.20
N PHE A 22 -0.10 -1.34 0.82
CA PHE A 22 0.63 -1.16 2.07
C PHE A 22 -0.32 -1.23 3.27
N ALA A 23 0.21 -1.63 4.41
CA ALA A 23 -0.51 -1.67 5.69
C ALA A 23 0.34 -1.02 6.79
N ILE A 24 -0.23 -0.07 7.51
CA ILE A 24 0.39 0.62 8.65
C ILE A 24 -0.37 0.25 9.93
N PRO A 25 0.32 -0.10 11.03
CA PRO A 25 -0.36 -0.33 12.30
C PRO A 25 -0.98 0.96 12.82
N GLY A 26 -2.17 0.90 13.40
CA GLY A 26 -2.84 2.06 13.98
C GLY A 26 -4.04 1.65 14.82
N HIS A 27 -4.62 2.62 15.55
CA HIS A 27 -5.74 2.36 16.46
C HIS A 27 -7.09 2.17 15.76
N ARG A 28 -7.22 2.58 14.49
CA ARG A 28 -8.45 2.49 13.70
C ARG A 28 -8.18 1.79 12.37
N ALA A 29 -8.77 0.62 12.19
CA ALA A 29 -8.83 -0.07 10.91
C ALA A 29 -9.96 0.52 10.04
N ASP A 30 -9.77 0.47 8.72
CA ASP A 30 -10.83 0.65 7.73
C ASP A 30 -11.64 -0.64 7.57
N SER A 31 -12.47 -0.71 6.53
CA SER A 31 -13.33 -1.85 6.25
C SER A 31 -12.64 -2.99 5.49
N VAL A 32 -11.36 -2.85 5.14
CA VAL A 32 -10.67 -3.86 4.34
C VAL A 32 -10.17 -5.01 5.20
N SER A 33 -10.33 -6.21 4.67
CA SER A 33 -10.08 -7.46 5.38
C SER A 33 -9.05 -8.37 4.69
N ALA A 34 -8.51 -7.94 3.55
CA ALA A 34 -7.54 -8.68 2.76
C ALA A 34 -6.41 -7.76 2.28
N PHE A 35 -5.18 -8.28 2.28
CA PHE A 35 -4.00 -7.58 1.80
C PHE A 35 -3.69 -8.02 0.37
N ASP A 36 -4.28 -7.33 -0.60
CA ASP A 36 -4.11 -7.57 -2.03
C ASP A 36 -4.37 -6.28 -2.84
N ASP A 37 -3.91 -6.25 -4.09
CA ASP A 37 -3.96 -5.06 -4.95
C ASP A 37 -5.39 -4.54 -5.19
N ARG A 38 -6.39 -5.43 -5.20
CA ARG A 38 -7.78 -5.05 -5.49
C ARG A 38 -8.44 -4.45 -4.26
N SER A 39 -8.32 -5.14 -3.13
CA SER A 39 -8.83 -4.68 -1.84
C SER A 39 -8.22 -3.33 -1.46
N ALA A 40 -6.92 -3.14 -1.71
CA ALA A 40 -6.20 -1.90 -1.42
C ALA A 40 -6.61 -0.70 -2.32
N ALA A 41 -7.21 -0.95 -3.48
CA ALA A 41 -7.63 0.11 -4.40
C ALA A 41 -8.94 0.81 -3.96
N GLU A 42 -9.76 0.13 -3.14
CA GLU A 42 -11.07 0.63 -2.67
C GLU A 42 -10.97 1.44 -1.36
N GLU A 43 -9.74 1.79 -0.96
CA GLU A 43 -9.37 2.21 0.40
C GLU A 43 -9.50 3.69 0.72
N SER A 44 -9.51 3.96 2.03
CA SER A 44 -9.56 5.31 2.61
C SER A 44 -8.29 6.14 2.38
N TYR A 45 -7.13 5.48 2.30
CA TYR A 45 -5.87 6.18 2.03
C TYR A 45 -5.73 6.52 0.55
N GLY A 46 -6.17 5.71 -0.40
CA GLY A 46 -5.86 5.91 -1.81
C GLY A 46 -4.33 5.92 -2.07
N VAL A 47 -3.90 6.43 -3.22
CA VAL A 47 -2.47 6.40 -3.59
C VAL A 47 -1.67 7.41 -2.76
N ARG A 48 -0.52 6.96 -2.23
CA ARG A 48 0.42 7.76 -1.43
C ARG A 48 1.82 7.66 -2.02
N ILE A 49 2.61 8.71 -1.83
CA ILE A 49 4.02 8.70 -2.22
C ILE A 49 4.81 7.95 -1.14
N GLY A 50 5.76 7.11 -1.57
CA GLY A 50 6.54 6.26 -0.67
C GLY A 50 7.27 7.04 0.45
N SER A 51 7.68 8.28 0.18
CA SER A 51 8.32 9.16 1.17
C SER A 51 7.42 9.54 2.34
N ASP A 52 6.10 9.48 2.17
CA ASP A 52 5.13 9.91 3.18
C ASP A 52 4.87 8.80 4.21
N LEU A 53 5.24 7.55 3.88
CA LEU A 53 4.86 6.36 4.64
C LEU A 53 5.44 6.34 6.06
N VAL A 54 6.70 6.74 6.23
CA VAL A 54 7.33 6.81 7.55
C VAL A 54 6.65 7.88 8.42
N ARG A 55 6.32 9.03 7.83
CA ARG A 55 5.58 10.09 8.52
C ARG A 55 4.21 9.59 8.95
N MET A 56 3.47 8.93 8.04
CA MET A 56 2.17 8.34 8.37
C MET A 56 2.28 7.31 9.49
N MET A 57 3.34 6.49 9.53
CA MET A 57 3.58 5.51 10.60
C MET A 57 3.89 6.14 11.96
N ILE A 58 4.49 7.33 12.00
CA ILE A 58 4.79 8.04 13.26
C ILE A 58 3.56 8.81 13.76
N ASP A 59 2.72 9.28 12.84
CA ASP A 59 1.51 10.07 13.12
C ASP A 59 0.27 9.20 13.46
N VAL A 60 0.39 7.87 13.53
CA VAL A 60 -0.72 6.93 13.87
C VAL A 60 -1.15 6.93 15.32
#